data_AF-A0AAD3H7A8-F1
#
_entry.id   AF-A0AAD3H7A8-F1
#
_cell.length_a   1.000
_cell.length_b   1.000
_cell.length_c   1.000
_cell.angle_alpha   90.00
_cell.angle_beta   90.00
_cell.angle_gamma   90.00
#
_symmetry.space_group_name_H-M   'P 1'
#
loop_
_entity.id
_entity.type
_entity.pdbx_description
1 polymer ?
#
loop_
_entity_poly.entity_id
_entity_poly.type
_entity_poly.pdbx_seq_one_letter_code
_entity_poly.pdbx_strand_id
1 'polypeptide(L)'
;MTFKGHPVFLLLTLLSIFNHASAGQISGSIKQYNTELTSTTPVSGADVSCYDYDPFNADDSMASGKTTSSGSFWMSYSSRAYKWWRCGWDCGTQNSQRPDIICDINKDGAFPHRTVKKSNYREDRVANFGTVILYPDRKNDCTLTRDSLGYCGPASTSAGKVIHTIASSMSITDYYFRKFSDGCANHDCCYSSDVGQKECDDEFYDNLRSLCRDDQETIAACYAAAYSFYSAVATFGHMFYEGNGRSLAADEHSEEIFPEDEGFSTIEKEETALVALLSTFGCIAFAGMYFLIQANIRRVESKKSIEKGFEKLDVDDDTNTPQDA
;
A
#
# COMPACT_ATOMS: atom_id res chain seq x y z
N MET A 1 -39.79 34.64 51.03
CA MET A 1 -38.71 35.15 50.15
C MET A 1 -38.93 34.56 48.76
N THR A 2 -39.48 35.36 47.86
CA THR A 2 -39.84 34.99 46.48
C THR A 2 -38.75 35.47 45.53
N PHE A 3 -38.03 34.55 44.91
CA PHE A 3 -37.08 34.87 43.84
C PHE A 3 -37.85 35.12 42.53
N LYS A 4 -37.82 36.37 42.06
CA LYS A 4 -38.32 36.77 40.73
C LYS A 4 -37.28 36.37 39.67
N GLY A 5 -37.72 35.59 38.70
CA GLY A 5 -36.90 34.96 37.66
C GLY A 5 -36.27 35.93 36.66
N HIS A 6 -35.20 35.46 36.02
CA HIS A 6 -34.64 36.01 34.80
C HIS A 6 -34.62 34.90 33.73
N PRO A 7 -35.66 34.80 32.88
CA PRO A 7 -35.73 33.79 31.81
C PRO A 7 -34.79 34.06 30.63
N VAL A 8 -34.02 35.15 30.64
CA VAL A 8 -33.16 35.57 29.52
C VAL A 8 -31.83 34.82 29.48
N PHE A 9 -31.39 34.23 30.61
CA PHE A 9 -30.09 33.55 30.68
C PHE A 9 -30.08 32.10 30.13
N LEU A 10 -31.26 31.52 29.86
CA LEU A 10 -31.38 30.14 29.38
C LEU A 10 -31.49 30.03 27.85
N LEU A 11 -31.64 31.16 27.14
CA LEU A 11 -31.76 31.20 25.67
C LEU A 11 -30.43 31.46 24.95
N LEU A 12 -29.39 31.90 25.68
CA LEU A 12 -28.06 32.21 25.11
C LEU A 12 -27.05 31.05 25.18
N THR A 13 -27.38 29.96 25.89
CA THR A 13 -26.55 28.74 25.94
C THR A 13 -26.90 27.70 24.87
N LEU A 14 -28.03 27.85 24.16
CA LEU A 14 -28.47 26.93 23.09
C LEU A 14 -28.00 27.35 21.68
N LEU A 15 -27.48 28.57 21.51
CA LEU A 15 -26.94 29.07 20.22
C LEU A 15 -25.42 28.95 20.10
N SER A 16 -24.75 28.43 21.13
CA SER A 16 -23.34 28.03 21.08
C SER A 16 -23.19 26.56 20.72
N ILE A 17 -24.13 26.00 19.95
CA ILE A 17 -23.79 24.88 19.07
C ILE A 17 -22.82 25.49 18.06
N PHE A 18 -21.54 25.49 18.43
CA PHE A 18 -20.46 25.83 17.55
C PHE A 18 -20.70 25.04 16.27
N ASN A 19 -21.21 25.72 15.23
CA ASN A 19 -21.10 25.26 13.87
C ASN A 19 -19.59 25.14 13.63
N HIS A 20 -19.02 23.99 14.00
CA HIS A 20 -17.81 23.50 13.38
C HIS A 20 -18.19 23.39 11.92
N ALA A 21 -17.97 24.47 11.18
CA ALA A 21 -18.16 24.47 9.75
C ALA A 21 -17.25 23.36 9.24
N SER A 22 -17.85 22.25 8.82
CA SER A 22 -17.12 21.18 8.17
C SER A 22 -16.46 21.81 6.95
N ALA A 23 -15.14 21.71 6.87
CA ALA A 23 -14.43 22.24 5.72
C ALA A 23 -14.69 21.36 4.51
N GLY A 24 -14.65 20.04 4.70
CA GLY A 24 -15.01 19.08 3.67
C GLY A 24 -15.62 17.81 4.23
N GLN A 25 -15.96 16.93 3.30
CA GLN A 25 -16.58 15.65 3.58
C GLN A 25 -15.82 14.54 2.85
N ILE A 26 -15.74 13.38 3.48
CA ILE A 26 -15.06 12.18 2.98
C ILE A 26 -16.09 11.06 2.97
N SER A 27 -16.17 10.32 1.87
CA SER A 27 -17.15 9.24 1.71
C SER A 27 -16.59 8.02 0.99
N GLY A 28 -17.21 6.87 1.21
CA GLY A 28 -16.92 5.66 0.46
C GLY A 28 -17.76 4.48 0.94
N SER A 29 -17.51 3.32 0.34
CA SER A 29 -18.08 2.04 0.76
C SER A 29 -16.99 0.99 0.82
N ILE A 30 -17.05 0.13 1.83
CA ILE A 30 -16.11 -0.95 2.03
C ILE A 30 -16.84 -2.27 1.84
N LYS A 31 -16.29 -3.12 0.98
CA LYS A 31 -16.69 -4.51 0.85
C LYS A 31 -15.50 -5.40 1.15
N GLN A 32 -15.76 -6.65 1.49
CA GLN A 32 -14.73 -7.64 1.72
C GLN A 32 -15.06 -8.90 0.93
N TYR A 33 -14.03 -9.50 0.32
CA TYR A 33 -14.16 -10.83 -0.26
C TYR A 33 -14.40 -11.87 0.83
N ASN A 34 -15.22 -12.89 0.54
CA ASN A 34 -15.22 -14.10 1.35
C ASN A 34 -13.85 -14.81 1.27
N THR A 35 -13.64 -15.81 2.13
CA THR A 35 -12.39 -16.59 2.18
C THR A 35 -12.01 -17.23 0.85
N GLU A 36 -13.03 -17.60 0.06
CA GLU A 36 -12.92 -18.22 -1.28
C GLU A 36 -12.68 -17.21 -2.42
N LEU A 37 -12.70 -15.90 -2.16
CA LEU A 37 -12.55 -14.84 -3.16
C LEU A 37 -13.61 -14.84 -4.29
N THR A 38 -14.76 -15.48 -4.08
CA THR A 38 -15.82 -15.61 -5.10
C THR A 38 -16.89 -14.53 -5.02
N SER A 39 -17.05 -13.89 -3.85
CA SER A 39 -18.09 -12.88 -3.65
C SER A 39 -17.65 -11.81 -2.67
N THR A 40 -18.24 -10.61 -2.79
CA THR A 40 -17.98 -9.50 -1.86
C THR A 40 -19.22 -9.15 -1.05
N THR A 41 -19.03 -8.86 0.23
CA THR A 41 -20.11 -8.42 1.13
C THR A 41 -19.77 -7.07 1.74
N PRO A 42 -20.76 -6.21 2.03
CA PRO A 42 -20.51 -4.96 2.73
C PRO A 42 -19.92 -5.18 4.12
N VAL A 43 -18.90 -4.39 4.48
CA VAL A 43 -18.20 -4.54 5.78
C VAL A 43 -18.75 -3.55 6.79
N SER A 44 -19.49 -4.03 7.78
CA SER A 44 -19.98 -3.20 8.88
C SER A 44 -18.94 -3.02 9.98
N GLY A 45 -18.87 -1.82 10.55
CA GLY A 45 -18.03 -1.50 11.71
C GLY A 45 -16.52 -1.57 11.46
N ALA A 46 -16.06 -1.45 10.20
CA ALA A 46 -14.65 -1.25 9.90
C ALA A 46 -14.24 0.16 10.34
N ASP A 47 -13.06 0.26 10.97
CA ASP A 47 -12.47 1.53 11.37
C ASP A 47 -11.85 2.21 10.15
N VAL A 48 -12.23 3.46 9.91
CA VAL A 48 -11.72 4.30 8.82
C VAL A 48 -11.07 5.52 9.45
N SER A 49 -9.78 5.70 9.22
CA SER A 49 -9.01 6.86 9.67
C SER A 49 -8.41 7.56 8.47
N CYS A 50 -8.77 8.81 8.25
CA CYS A 50 -8.28 9.60 7.13
C CYS A 50 -7.31 10.69 7.60
N TYR A 51 -6.30 10.94 6.78
CA TYR A 51 -5.19 11.83 7.06
C TYR A 51 -4.90 12.72 5.86
N ASP A 52 -4.33 13.88 6.17
CA ASP A 52 -3.66 14.71 5.19
C ASP A 52 -2.25 14.17 5.03
N TYR A 53 -1.94 13.76 3.81
CA TYR A 53 -0.71 13.05 3.49
C TYR A 53 0.42 14.05 3.28
N ASP A 54 1.30 14.11 4.27
CA ASP A 54 2.44 15.03 4.27
C ASP A 54 3.76 14.25 4.13
N PRO A 55 4.55 14.47 3.05
CA PRO A 55 5.82 13.75 2.86
C PRO A 55 6.88 14.00 3.90
N PHE A 56 6.79 15.12 4.60
CA PHE A 56 7.87 15.64 5.42
C PHE A 56 7.47 15.75 6.90
N ASN A 57 6.19 15.52 7.22
CA ASN A 57 5.65 15.59 8.57
C ASN A 57 4.86 14.33 8.88
N ALA A 58 4.56 14.10 10.16
CA ALA A 58 3.61 13.05 10.52
C ALA A 58 2.26 13.34 9.87
N ASP A 59 1.66 12.34 9.24
CA ASP A 59 0.34 12.45 8.60
C ASP A 59 -0.68 13.02 9.58
N ASP A 60 -1.29 14.13 9.20
CA ASP A 60 -2.16 14.88 10.09
C ASP A 60 -3.56 14.30 10.08
N SER A 61 -4.00 13.76 11.22
CA SER A 61 -5.33 13.17 11.36
C SER A 61 -6.42 14.19 11.01
N MET A 62 -7.28 13.84 10.06
CA MET A 62 -8.37 14.69 9.57
C MET A 62 -9.72 14.28 10.15
N ALA A 63 -10.05 13.00 10.02
CA ALA A 63 -11.31 12.43 10.47
C ALA A 63 -11.18 10.94 10.69
N SER A 64 -11.93 10.40 11.64
CA SER A 64 -12.05 8.97 11.85
C SER A 64 -13.49 8.58 12.16
N GLY A 65 -13.84 7.34 11.86
CA GLY A 65 -15.19 6.84 12.01
C GLY A 65 -15.26 5.34 11.72
N LYS A 66 -16.50 4.81 11.74
CA LYS A 66 -16.77 3.42 11.41
C LYS A 66 -17.72 3.32 10.22
N THR A 67 -17.61 2.25 9.44
CA THR A 67 -18.62 1.93 8.44
C THR A 67 -19.96 1.55 9.08
N THR A 68 -21.02 1.96 8.41
CA THR A 68 -22.41 1.56 8.70
C THR A 68 -22.67 0.10 8.30
N SER A 69 -23.87 -0.41 8.59
CA SER A 69 -24.28 -1.76 8.21
C SER A 69 -24.28 -2.03 6.70
N SER A 70 -24.40 -0.99 5.87
CA SER A 70 -24.28 -1.09 4.40
C SER A 70 -22.83 -1.04 3.91
N GLY A 71 -21.85 -1.06 4.81
CA GLY A 71 -20.43 -0.89 4.50
C GLY A 71 -20.05 0.55 4.12
N SER A 72 -20.99 1.49 4.17
CA SER A 72 -20.74 2.88 3.77
C SER A 72 -20.20 3.70 4.94
N PHE A 73 -19.33 4.67 4.66
CA PHE A 73 -18.89 5.68 5.62
C PHE A 73 -19.08 7.09 5.05
N TRP A 74 -19.35 8.02 5.95
CA TRP A 74 -19.46 9.45 5.66
C TRP A 74 -18.90 10.22 6.85
N MET A 75 -17.88 11.02 6.62
CA MET A 75 -17.18 11.74 7.67
C MET A 75 -16.98 13.18 7.26
N SER A 76 -17.11 14.10 8.22
CA SER A 76 -16.78 15.51 8.02
C SER A 76 -15.43 15.78 8.69
N TYR A 77 -14.62 16.64 8.10
CA TYR A 77 -13.38 17.14 8.72
C TYR A 77 -13.40 18.66 8.80
N SER A 78 -12.75 19.22 9.80
CA SER A 78 -12.61 20.67 9.98
C SER A 78 -11.40 21.19 9.23
N SER A 79 -11.47 22.39 8.66
CA SER A 79 -10.31 23.04 8.03
C SER A 79 -9.24 23.24 9.09
N ARG A 80 -7.98 23.04 8.74
CA ARG A 80 -6.90 23.56 9.58
C ARG A 80 -6.88 25.08 9.50
N ALA A 81 -7.13 25.72 10.64
CA ALA A 81 -7.06 27.17 10.73
C ALA A 81 -5.64 27.63 10.39
N TYR A 82 -5.51 28.34 9.26
CA TYR A 82 -4.28 29.03 8.90
C TYR A 82 -3.87 29.94 10.06
N LYS A 83 -2.68 29.72 10.61
CA LYS A 83 -2.03 30.69 11.49
C LYS A 83 -0.87 31.30 10.71
N TRP A 84 -0.53 32.55 10.95
CA TRP A 84 0.58 33.20 10.24
C TRP A 84 1.93 32.46 10.38
N TRP A 85 2.09 31.61 11.41
CA TRP A 85 3.24 30.71 11.60
C TRP A 85 2.97 29.22 11.28
N ARG A 86 1.75 28.85 10.84
CA ARG A 86 1.34 27.48 10.52
C ARG A 86 0.42 27.49 9.30
N CYS A 87 0.87 26.80 8.26
CA CYS A 87 0.08 26.50 7.07
C CYS A 87 -1.24 25.80 7.44
N GLY A 88 -2.20 25.80 6.52
CA GLY A 88 -3.43 25.03 6.65
C GLY A 88 -3.15 23.52 6.60
N TRP A 89 -3.61 22.87 5.54
CA TRP A 89 -3.24 21.49 5.24
C TRP A 89 -1.83 21.48 4.62
N ASP A 90 -1.68 22.01 3.41
CA ASP A 90 -0.36 22.10 2.77
C ASP A 90 0.36 23.44 2.96
N CYS A 91 1.66 23.38 3.21
CA CYS A 91 2.57 24.52 3.21
C CYS A 91 3.03 24.89 1.79
N GLY A 92 2.86 26.16 1.37
CA GLY A 92 3.73 26.75 0.34
C GLY A 92 3.08 27.38 -0.89
N THR A 93 1.76 27.39 -1.07
CA THR A 93 1.12 28.17 -2.16
C THR A 93 -0.30 28.63 -1.80
N GLN A 94 -0.94 29.43 -2.66
CA GLN A 94 -2.36 29.82 -2.60
C GLN A 94 -3.35 28.64 -2.47
N ASN A 95 -2.86 27.39 -2.46
CA ASN A 95 -3.61 26.15 -2.30
C ASN A 95 -3.55 25.52 -0.90
N SER A 96 -3.12 26.24 0.15
CA SER A 96 -3.04 25.72 1.54
C SER A 96 -4.36 25.18 2.17
N GLN A 97 -5.45 25.19 1.41
CA GLN A 97 -6.76 24.65 1.76
C GLN A 97 -7.09 23.36 0.98
N ARG A 98 -6.08 22.67 0.43
CA ARG A 98 -6.29 21.54 -0.48
C ARG A 98 -5.57 20.27 -0.04
N PRO A 99 -6.06 19.58 1.00
CA PRO A 99 -5.38 18.42 1.56
C PRO A 99 -5.16 17.31 0.54
N ASP A 100 -4.08 16.56 0.73
CA ASP A 100 -3.76 15.33 0.05
C ASP A 100 -4.39 14.16 0.85
N ILE A 101 -5.64 13.79 0.57
CA ILE A 101 -6.39 12.88 1.45
C ILE A 101 -6.05 11.41 1.18
N ILE A 102 -5.66 10.67 2.23
CA ILE A 102 -5.60 9.20 2.27
C ILE A 102 -6.45 8.66 3.42
N CYS A 103 -6.88 7.40 3.34
CA CYS A 103 -7.58 6.74 4.44
C CYS A 103 -7.03 5.34 4.68
N ASP A 104 -6.77 5.02 5.95
CA ASP A 104 -6.52 3.69 6.46
C ASP A 104 -7.82 3.02 6.87
N ILE A 105 -7.97 1.78 6.46
CA ILE A 105 -9.14 0.96 6.71
C ILE A 105 -8.68 -0.30 7.42
N ASN A 106 -9.19 -0.50 8.64
CA ASN A 106 -8.89 -1.64 9.48
C ASN A 106 -10.19 -2.35 9.87
N LYS A 107 -10.17 -3.67 9.83
CA LYS A 107 -11.27 -4.52 10.26
C LYS A 107 -10.71 -5.85 10.75
N ASP A 108 -11.18 -6.29 11.91
CA ASP A 108 -10.83 -7.62 12.42
C ASP A 108 -11.17 -8.71 11.39
N GLY A 109 -10.19 -9.56 11.06
CA GLY A 109 -10.32 -10.60 10.04
C GLY A 109 -10.18 -10.13 8.60
N ALA A 110 -9.75 -8.88 8.36
CA ALA A 110 -9.45 -8.35 7.03
C ALA A 110 -8.03 -7.77 6.98
N PHE A 111 -7.36 -7.92 5.84
CA PHE A 111 -6.04 -7.37 5.62
C PHE A 111 -6.11 -5.84 5.63
N PRO A 112 -5.25 -5.13 6.40
CA PRO A 112 -5.25 -3.67 6.44
C PRO A 112 -5.12 -3.05 5.05
N HIS A 113 -5.90 -2.01 4.77
CA HIS A 113 -5.92 -1.38 3.45
C HIS A 113 -5.81 0.13 3.53
N ARG A 114 -4.99 0.71 2.66
CA ARG A 114 -4.88 2.16 2.47
C ARG A 114 -5.42 2.59 1.11
N THR A 115 -6.26 3.62 1.07
CA THR A 115 -6.90 4.09 -0.16
C THR A 115 -5.93 4.76 -1.14
N VAL A 116 -6.39 5.04 -2.37
CA VAL A 116 -5.59 5.81 -3.33
C VAL A 116 -5.62 7.26 -2.92
N LYS A 117 -4.46 7.89 -2.79
CA LYS A 117 -4.34 9.31 -2.45
C LYS A 117 -5.15 10.19 -3.40
N LYS A 118 -5.93 11.10 -2.84
CA LYS A 118 -6.59 12.19 -3.56
C LYS A 118 -5.79 13.47 -3.36
N SER A 119 -4.90 13.77 -4.29
CA SER A 119 -4.01 14.93 -4.15
C SER A 119 -4.74 16.26 -4.37
N ASN A 120 -4.32 17.30 -3.64
CA ASN A 120 -4.77 18.68 -3.77
C ASN A 120 -6.30 18.79 -3.77
N TYR A 121 -6.94 18.07 -2.86
CA TYR A 121 -8.38 17.88 -2.88
C TYR A 121 -9.12 19.15 -2.45
N ARG A 122 -10.16 19.54 -3.19
CA ARG A 122 -10.93 20.73 -2.84
C ARG A 122 -11.88 20.44 -1.70
N GLU A 123 -11.75 21.19 -0.60
CA GLU A 123 -12.61 21.08 0.59
C GLU A 123 -14.11 21.26 0.29
N ASP A 124 -14.46 22.08 -0.70
CA ASP A 124 -15.86 22.31 -1.12
C ASP A 124 -16.50 21.13 -1.87
N ARG A 125 -15.84 19.97 -1.91
CA ARG A 125 -16.31 18.75 -2.57
C ARG A 125 -16.23 17.56 -1.63
N VAL A 126 -17.01 16.53 -1.94
CA VAL A 126 -16.97 15.26 -1.21
C VAL A 126 -15.85 14.39 -1.76
N ALA A 127 -14.81 14.14 -0.95
CA ALA A 127 -13.73 13.22 -1.23
C ALA A 127 -14.24 11.78 -1.26
N ASN A 128 -14.83 11.39 -2.39
CA ASN A 128 -15.42 10.07 -2.56
C ASN A 128 -14.38 9.05 -3.04
N PHE A 129 -14.06 8.06 -2.19
CA PHE A 129 -13.12 6.96 -2.47
C PHE A 129 -13.78 5.78 -3.21
N GLY A 130 -15.06 5.87 -3.54
CA GLY A 130 -15.78 4.80 -4.24
C GLY A 130 -15.93 3.55 -3.38
N THR A 131 -15.81 2.38 -4.00
CA THR A 131 -15.79 1.09 -3.30
C THR A 131 -14.36 0.63 -3.08
N VAL A 132 -13.99 0.43 -1.82
CA VAL A 132 -12.75 -0.23 -1.41
C VAL A 132 -13.04 -1.69 -1.13
N ILE A 133 -12.23 -2.57 -1.68
CA ILE A 133 -12.34 -4.01 -1.47
C ILE A 133 -11.24 -4.44 -0.51
N LEU A 134 -11.63 -5.07 0.60
CA LEU A 134 -10.74 -5.72 1.54
C LEU A 134 -10.63 -7.20 1.21
N TYR A 135 -9.45 -7.75 1.47
CA TYR A 135 -9.21 -9.18 1.44
C TYR A 135 -9.25 -9.73 2.87
N PRO A 136 -9.66 -10.99 3.09
CA PRO A 136 -9.60 -11.60 4.41
C PRO A 136 -8.16 -11.72 4.91
N ASP A 137 -7.94 -11.47 6.20
CA ASP A 137 -6.64 -11.70 6.84
C ASP A 137 -6.55 -13.16 7.29
N ARG A 138 -5.91 -14.00 6.47
CA ARG A 138 -5.74 -15.43 6.72
C ARG A 138 -4.48 -15.77 7.48
N LYS A 139 -3.66 -14.79 7.90
CA LYS A 139 -2.33 -15.08 8.48
C LYS A 139 -2.37 -15.92 9.77
N ASN A 140 -3.52 -15.95 10.45
CA ASN A 140 -3.74 -16.74 11.65
C ASN A 140 -4.58 -18.01 11.40
N ASP A 141 -5.10 -18.19 10.18
CA ASP A 141 -6.06 -19.25 9.85
C ASP A 141 -5.40 -20.51 9.29
N CYS A 142 -4.16 -20.41 8.78
CA CYS A 142 -3.44 -21.57 8.28
C CYS A 142 -2.55 -22.22 9.35
N THR A 143 -2.46 -23.55 9.36
CA THR A 143 -1.65 -24.33 10.31
C THR A 143 -0.14 -24.28 10.02
N LEU A 144 0.30 -23.37 9.14
CA LEU A 144 1.70 -23.19 8.82
C LEU A 144 2.42 -22.69 10.08
N THR A 145 3.53 -23.35 10.44
CA THR A 145 4.34 -22.90 11.57
C THR A 145 4.88 -21.51 11.27
N ARG A 146 5.08 -20.68 12.29
CA ARG A 146 5.60 -19.31 12.11
C ARG A 146 6.94 -19.26 11.36
N ASP A 147 7.71 -20.34 11.44
CA ASP A 147 8.99 -20.51 10.74
C ASP A 147 8.82 -20.82 9.25
N SER A 148 7.59 -21.07 8.80
CA SER A 148 7.22 -21.36 7.42
C SER A 148 6.35 -20.27 6.77
N LEU A 149 6.10 -19.16 7.46
CA LEU A 149 5.32 -18.04 6.97
C LEU A 149 6.21 -16.85 6.59
N GLY A 150 5.84 -16.15 5.52
CA GLY A 150 6.46 -14.88 5.14
C GLY A 150 7.51 -14.98 4.05
N TYR A 151 7.61 -16.12 3.37
CA TYR A 151 8.53 -16.32 2.24
C TYR A 151 7.89 -15.97 0.89
N CYS A 152 6.61 -15.58 0.88
CA CYS A 152 5.86 -15.19 -0.32
C CYS A 152 5.82 -16.37 -1.31
N GLY A 153 5.46 -17.55 -0.78
CA GLY A 153 5.59 -18.86 -1.36
C GLY A 153 5.89 -19.91 -0.27
N PRO A 154 5.59 -21.20 -0.49
CA PRO A 154 5.75 -22.23 0.51
C PRO A 154 7.22 -22.34 0.98
N ALA A 155 7.46 -21.92 2.21
CA ALA A 155 8.78 -21.85 2.85
C ALA A 155 9.52 -23.19 2.94
N SER A 156 8.78 -24.30 2.83
CA SER A 156 9.32 -25.65 2.88
C SER A 156 10.12 -26.03 1.62
N THR A 157 10.03 -25.25 0.54
CA THR A 157 10.61 -25.61 -0.74
C THR A 157 11.95 -24.93 -1.02
N SER A 158 12.79 -25.59 -1.80
CA SER A 158 14.03 -25.04 -2.37
C SER A 158 13.78 -23.73 -3.14
N ALA A 159 12.62 -23.58 -3.78
CA ALA A 159 12.25 -22.37 -4.50
C ALA A 159 11.91 -21.19 -3.59
N GLY A 160 11.19 -21.40 -2.47
CA GLY A 160 11.00 -20.37 -1.45
C GLY A 160 12.35 -19.88 -0.88
N LYS A 161 13.29 -20.82 -0.68
CA LYS A 161 14.68 -20.48 -0.33
C LYS A 161 15.41 -19.72 -1.43
N VAL A 162 15.16 -20.00 -2.72
CA VAL A 162 15.76 -19.26 -3.84
C VAL A 162 15.21 -17.83 -3.89
N ILE A 163 13.90 -17.63 -3.78
CA ILE A 163 13.28 -16.29 -3.73
C ILE A 163 13.86 -15.51 -2.54
N HIS A 164 13.91 -16.13 -1.35
CA HIS A 164 14.53 -15.52 -0.18
C HIS A 164 16.02 -15.25 -0.39
N THR A 165 16.77 -16.14 -1.04
CA THR A 165 18.20 -15.93 -1.31
C THR A 165 18.40 -14.75 -2.25
N ILE A 166 17.62 -14.66 -3.33
CA ILE A 166 17.63 -13.51 -4.26
C ILE A 166 17.25 -12.23 -3.50
N ALA A 167 16.16 -12.26 -2.71
CA ALA A 167 15.71 -11.14 -1.90
C ALA A 167 16.65 -10.80 -0.72
N SER A 168 17.50 -11.70 -0.26
CA SER A 168 18.50 -11.39 0.77
C SER A 168 19.79 -10.83 0.15
N SER A 169 20.04 -11.12 -1.13
CA SER A 169 21.26 -10.68 -1.84
C SER A 169 21.25 -9.21 -2.25
N MET A 170 20.07 -8.56 -2.29
CA MET A 170 19.97 -7.13 -2.54
C MET A 170 19.62 -6.42 -1.21
N SER A 171 20.43 -5.49 -0.73
CA SER A 171 20.15 -4.81 0.56
C SER A 171 18.82 -4.02 0.55
N ILE A 172 18.31 -3.66 -0.62
CA ILE A 172 17.00 -3.04 -0.82
C ILE A 172 15.86 -4.02 -0.54
N THR A 173 16.05 -5.30 -0.82
CA THR A 173 14.99 -6.31 -0.68
C THR A 173 14.81 -6.75 0.76
N ASP A 174 15.79 -6.64 1.67
CA ASP A 174 15.59 -6.93 3.09
C ASP A 174 14.60 -5.95 3.76
N TYR A 175 14.64 -4.67 3.36
CA TYR A 175 13.64 -3.67 3.78
C TYR A 175 12.24 -4.05 3.29
N TYR A 176 12.08 -4.29 1.99
CA TYR A 176 10.77 -4.61 1.42
C TYR A 176 10.25 -5.98 1.84
N PHE A 177 11.13 -6.96 2.05
CA PHE A 177 10.76 -8.27 2.55
C PHE A 177 10.14 -8.17 3.94
N ARG A 178 10.77 -7.42 4.86
CA ARG A 178 10.17 -7.14 6.17
C ARG A 178 8.84 -6.40 6.04
N LYS A 179 8.76 -5.42 5.14
CA LYS A 179 7.53 -4.66 4.88
C LYS A 179 6.40 -5.53 4.33
N PHE A 180 6.71 -6.49 3.47
CA PHE A 180 5.75 -7.38 2.81
C PHE A 180 5.46 -8.66 3.58
N SER A 181 6.14 -8.92 4.70
CA SER A 181 6.02 -10.15 5.48
C SER A 181 4.58 -10.56 5.80
N ASP A 182 3.73 -9.62 6.24
CA ASP A 182 2.31 -9.87 6.50
C ASP A 182 1.54 -10.24 5.22
N GLY A 183 1.81 -9.56 4.10
CA GLY A 183 1.20 -9.89 2.80
C GLY A 183 1.62 -11.26 2.30
N CYS A 184 2.88 -11.63 2.53
CA CYS A 184 3.44 -12.93 2.19
C CYS A 184 2.86 -14.04 3.05
N ALA A 185 2.73 -13.84 4.37
CA ALA A 185 2.08 -14.81 5.25
C ALA A 185 0.61 -15.03 4.86
N ASN A 186 -0.11 -13.97 4.49
CA ASN A 186 -1.49 -14.08 4.03
C ASN A 186 -1.60 -14.86 2.69
N HIS A 187 -0.66 -14.65 1.76
CA HIS A 187 -0.57 -15.38 0.49
C HIS A 187 -0.23 -16.87 0.70
N ASP A 188 0.73 -17.18 1.57
CA ASP A 188 1.09 -18.56 1.94
C ASP A 188 -0.15 -19.31 2.48
N CYS A 189 -0.94 -18.65 3.33
CA CYS A 189 -2.19 -19.20 3.82
C CYS A 189 -3.24 -19.35 2.71
N CYS A 190 -3.34 -18.41 1.77
CA CYS A 190 -4.24 -18.52 0.61
C CYS A 190 -3.91 -19.75 -0.24
N TYR A 191 -2.63 -20.01 -0.50
CA TYR A 191 -2.17 -21.21 -1.23
C TYR A 191 -2.50 -22.54 -0.52
N SER A 192 -2.64 -22.52 0.81
CA SER A 192 -3.06 -23.71 1.56
C SER A 192 -4.58 -23.95 1.55
N SER A 193 -5.35 -23.05 0.93
CA SER A 193 -6.81 -23.11 0.82
C SER A 193 -7.28 -23.64 -0.53
N ASP A 194 -8.60 -23.72 -0.73
CA ASP A 194 -9.22 -24.18 -1.97
C ASP A 194 -9.40 -23.07 -3.03
N VAL A 195 -8.74 -21.93 -2.84
CA VAL A 195 -8.73 -20.80 -3.78
C VAL A 195 -7.79 -21.11 -4.94
N GLY A 196 -8.06 -20.59 -6.14
CA GLY A 196 -7.16 -20.74 -7.29
C GLY A 196 -5.88 -19.91 -7.15
N GLN A 197 -4.80 -20.37 -7.78
CA GLN A 197 -3.49 -19.70 -7.70
C GLN A 197 -3.60 -18.24 -8.14
N LYS A 198 -4.26 -17.99 -9.28
CA LYS A 198 -4.39 -16.66 -9.84
C LYS A 198 -5.09 -15.69 -8.87
N GLU A 199 -6.17 -16.15 -8.23
CA GLU A 199 -6.92 -15.35 -7.27
C GLU A 199 -6.08 -15.02 -6.03
N CYS A 200 -5.30 -15.99 -5.53
CA CYS A 200 -4.33 -15.74 -4.45
C CYS A 200 -3.23 -14.75 -4.88
N ASP A 201 -2.70 -14.87 -6.10
CA ASP A 201 -1.64 -14.00 -6.62
C ASP A 201 -2.14 -12.56 -6.84
N ASP A 202 -3.35 -12.39 -7.35
CA ASP A 202 -3.99 -11.09 -7.52
C ASP A 202 -4.23 -10.42 -6.15
N GLU A 203 -4.78 -11.16 -5.18
CA GLU A 203 -4.93 -10.69 -3.80
C GLU A 203 -3.58 -10.28 -3.21
N PHE A 204 -2.56 -11.12 -3.38
CA PHE A 204 -1.22 -10.86 -2.87
C PHE A 204 -0.65 -9.57 -3.45
N TYR A 205 -0.75 -9.37 -4.76
CA TYR A 205 -0.28 -8.15 -5.40
C TYR A 205 -1.01 -6.91 -4.86
N ASP A 206 -2.33 -6.97 -4.72
CA ASP A 206 -3.11 -5.87 -4.18
C ASP A 206 -2.73 -5.53 -2.74
N ASN A 207 -2.49 -6.55 -1.90
CA ASN A 207 -2.00 -6.39 -0.53
C ASN A 207 -0.61 -5.75 -0.50
N LEU A 208 0.33 -6.19 -1.35
CA LEU A 208 1.65 -5.57 -1.42
C LEU A 208 1.59 -4.11 -1.88
N ARG A 209 0.73 -3.83 -2.87
CA ARG A 209 0.50 -2.47 -3.36
C ARG A 209 -0.11 -1.56 -2.30
N SER A 210 -0.97 -2.08 -1.41
CA SER A 210 -1.56 -1.27 -0.34
C SER A 210 -0.47 -0.79 0.63
N LEU A 211 0.48 -1.66 0.97
CA LEU A 211 1.63 -1.37 1.84
C LEU A 211 2.63 -0.37 1.23
N CYS A 212 2.67 -0.25 -0.10
CA CYS A 212 3.55 0.69 -0.80
C CYS A 212 3.07 2.13 -0.80
N ARG A 213 1.82 2.40 -0.39
CA ARG A 213 1.24 3.75 -0.44
C ARG A 213 1.85 4.71 0.58
N ASP A 214 2.61 4.18 1.53
CA ASP A 214 3.19 4.91 2.67
C ASP A 214 4.62 5.38 2.40
N ASP A 215 5.21 4.92 1.30
CA ASP A 215 6.65 4.97 1.10
C ASP A 215 7.07 6.07 0.13
N GLN A 216 6.98 7.32 0.56
CA GLN A 216 7.17 8.49 -0.31
C GLN A 216 8.48 8.47 -1.11
N GLU A 217 9.61 8.24 -0.41
CA GLU A 217 10.95 8.31 -1.00
C GLU A 217 11.21 7.16 -1.95
N THR A 218 10.55 6.03 -1.73
CA THR A 218 10.81 4.81 -2.47
C THR A 218 9.55 4.24 -3.12
N ILE A 219 8.50 5.03 -3.33
CA ILE A 219 7.18 4.55 -3.77
C ILE A 219 7.29 3.74 -5.07
N ALA A 220 8.08 4.24 -6.02
CA ALA A 220 8.34 3.58 -7.29
C ALA A 220 9.12 2.26 -7.09
N ALA A 221 10.11 2.25 -6.18
CA ALA A 221 10.87 1.06 -5.84
C ALA A 221 10.02 0.04 -5.06
N CYS A 222 9.11 0.49 -4.20
CA CYS A 222 8.16 -0.37 -3.49
C CYS A 222 7.19 -1.02 -4.46
N TYR A 223 6.56 -0.25 -5.36
CA TYR A 223 5.68 -0.83 -6.38
C TYR A 223 6.42 -1.77 -7.32
N ALA A 224 7.66 -1.44 -7.70
CA ALA A 224 8.50 -2.34 -8.47
C ALA A 224 8.77 -3.63 -7.70
N ALA A 225 9.13 -3.55 -6.42
CA ALA A 225 9.32 -4.71 -5.55
C ALA A 225 8.01 -5.53 -5.46
N ALA A 226 6.87 -4.92 -5.15
CA ALA A 226 5.57 -5.59 -5.08
C ALA A 226 5.26 -6.36 -6.38
N TYR A 227 5.48 -5.73 -7.54
CA TYR A 227 5.30 -6.37 -8.84
C TYR A 227 6.27 -7.53 -9.07
N SER A 228 7.48 -7.42 -8.54
CA SER A 228 8.51 -8.47 -8.63
C SER A 228 8.12 -9.71 -7.85
N PHE A 229 7.65 -9.53 -6.62
CA PHE A 229 7.12 -10.61 -5.79
C PHE A 229 5.92 -11.27 -6.46
N TYR A 230 4.95 -10.47 -6.93
CA TYR A 230 3.80 -10.97 -7.69
C TYR A 230 4.22 -11.77 -8.94
N SER A 231 5.14 -11.24 -9.75
CA SER A 231 5.59 -11.92 -10.97
C SER A 231 6.28 -13.24 -10.66
N ALA A 232 7.05 -13.31 -9.57
CA ALA A 232 7.69 -14.54 -9.13
C ALA A 232 6.66 -15.60 -8.74
N VAL A 233 5.65 -15.25 -7.92
CA VAL A 233 4.63 -16.22 -7.50
C VAL A 233 3.68 -16.61 -8.64
N ALA A 234 3.34 -15.68 -9.53
CA ALA A 234 2.53 -15.99 -10.71
C ALA A 234 3.25 -16.97 -11.66
N THR A 235 4.56 -16.79 -11.83
CA THR A 235 5.37 -17.65 -12.72
C THR A 235 5.63 -19.01 -12.10
N PHE A 236 5.99 -19.06 -10.82
CA PHE A 236 6.52 -20.26 -10.19
C PHE A 236 5.54 -20.94 -9.22
N GLY A 237 4.41 -20.30 -8.91
CA GLY A 237 3.42 -20.74 -7.94
C GLY A 237 2.79 -22.09 -8.25
N HIS A 238 2.58 -22.38 -9.54
CA HIS A 238 1.96 -23.62 -10.02
C HIS A 238 2.76 -24.86 -9.62
N MET A 239 4.09 -24.76 -9.56
CA MET A 239 4.98 -25.85 -9.11
C MET A 239 4.69 -26.30 -7.68
N PHE A 240 3.88 -25.54 -6.92
CA PHE A 240 3.50 -25.86 -5.56
C PHE A 240 2.02 -26.27 -5.41
N TYR A 241 1.17 -26.01 -6.40
CA TYR A 241 -0.24 -26.43 -6.38
C TYR A 241 -0.41 -27.93 -6.61
N GLU A 242 0.45 -28.52 -7.44
CA GLU A 242 0.34 -29.93 -7.83
C GLU A 242 0.65 -30.91 -6.68
N GLY A 243 1.37 -30.45 -5.64
CA GLY A 243 1.80 -31.29 -4.51
C GLY A 243 0.71 -31.63 -3.47
N ASN A 244 -0.43 -30.94 -3.48
CA ASN A 244 -1.50 -31.16 -2.49
C ASN A 244 -2.58 -32.16 -2.92
N GLY A 245 -2.31 -32.98 -3.94
CA GLY A 245 -3.20 -34.08 -4.35
C GLY A 245 -4.48 -33.66 -5.08
N ARG A 246 -4.64 -32.38 -5.38
CA ARG A 246 -5.58 -31.91 -6.40
C ARG A 246 -4.80 -31.75 -7.69
N SER A 247 -4.68 -32.87 -8.41
CA SER A 247 -4.45 -32.83 -9.86
C SER A 247 -5.34 -31.73 -10.40
N LEU A 248 -4.73 -30.78 -11.12
CA LEU A 248 -5.48 -29.99 -12.07
C LEU A 248 -6.37 -31.00 -12.81
N ALA A 249 -7.68 -30.90 -12.61
CA ALA A 249 -8.60 -31.38 -13.62
C ALA A 249 -8.35 -30.44 -14.80
N ALA A 250 -7.26 -30.70 -15.51
CA ALA A 250 -7.16 -30.31 -16.89
C ALA A 250 -8.44 -30.87 -17.52
N ASP A 251 -9.23 -29.98 -18.09
CA ASP A 251 -10.33 -30.34 -18.98
C ASP A 251 -9.86 -31.50 -19.86
N GLU A 252 -10.43 -32.67 -19.60
CA GLU A 252 -10.12 -33.94 -20.22
C GLU A 252 -10.68 -33.93 -21.65
N HIS A 253 -10.03 -33.19 -22.55
CA HIS A 253 -10.32 -33.22 -23.98
C HIS A 253 -9.06 -33.07 -24.84
N SER A 254 -8.12 -34.00 -24.65
CA SER A 254 -7.23 -34.45 -25.72
C SER A 254 -6.62 -35.81 -25.36
N GLU A 255 -7.28 -36.89 -25.77
CA GLU A 255 -6.61 -38.17 -25.98
C GLU A 255 -5.63 -37.99 -27.14
N GLU A 256 -4.34 -37.81 -26.85
CA GLU A 256 -3.29 -38.15 -27.81
C GLU A 256 -2.31 -39.13 -27.17
N ILE A 257 -2.36 -40.34 -27.70
CA ILE A 257 -1.56 -41.50 -27.33
C ILE A 257 -0.10 -41.22 -27.66
N PHE A 258 0.78 -41.22 -26.66
CA PHE A 258 2.22 -41.42 -26.86
C PHE A 258 2.76 -42.49 -25.90
N PRO A 259 3.70 -43.33 -26.37
CA PRO A 259 4.12 -44.54 -25.68
C PRO A 259 5.10 -44.24 -24.55
N GLU A 260 5.03 -45.09 -23.52
CA GLU A 260 6.00 -45.19 -22.44
C GLU A 260 7.40 -45.49 -23.01
N ASP A 261 8.39 -44.67 -22.66
CA ASP A 261 9.79 -45.09 -22.71
C ASP A 261 10.59 -44.42 -21.58
N GLU A 262 11.50 -45.21 -21.02
CA GLU A 262 12.20 -45.00 -19.76
C GLU A 262 13.16 -43.79 -19.77
N GLY A 263 13.18 -42.99 -18.70
CA GLY A 263 14.20 -41.93 -18.57
C GLY A 263 14.02 -40.88 -17.48
N PHE A 264 13.62 -41.24 -16.26
CA PHE A 264 13.43 -40.28 -15.16
C PHE A 264 14.74 -40.08 -14.36
N SER A 265 15.74 -39.36 -14.92
CA SER A 265 16.90 -38.90 -14.14
C SER A 265 17.60 -37.62 -14.64
N THR A 266 17.04 -36.90 -15.60
CA THR A 266 17.65 -35.69 -16.18
C THR A 266 16.86 -34.40 -15.95
N ILE A 267 15.62 -34.47 -15.47
CA ILE A 267 14.72 -33.32 -15.30
C ILE A 267 15.22 -32.36 -14.20
N GLU A 268 15.78 -32.85 -13.08
CA GLU A 268 16.29 -31.98 -12.02
C GLU A 268 17.44 -31.07 -12.46
N LYS A 269 18.26 -31.49 -13.44
CA LYS A 269 19.41 -30.68 -13.91
C LYS A 269 19.02 -29.58 -14.88
N GLU A 270 17.99 -29.80 -15.71
CA GLU A 270 17.51 -28.77 -16.64
C GLU A 270 16.64 -27.72 -15.93
N GLU A 271 15.86 -28.10 -14.92
CA GLU A 271 15.12 -27.15 -14.09
C GLU A 271 16.04 -26.24 -13.29
N THR A 272 17.14 -26.76 -12.75
CA THR A 272 18.13 -25.93 -12.05
C THR A 272 18.81 -24.92 -13.00
N ALA A 273 19.05 -25.32 -14.25
CA ALA A 273 19.64 -24.45 -15.27
C ALA A 273 18.66 -23.37 -15.75
N LEU A 274 17.36 -23.69 -15.87
CA LEU A 274 16.31 -22.74 -16.25
C LEU A 274 16.04 -21.74 -15.12
N VAL A 275 16.02 -22.19 -13.86
CA VAL A 275 15.93 -21.30 -12.67
C VAL A 275 17.17 -20.40 -12.57
N ALA A 276 18.37 -20.91 -12.86
CA ALA A 276 19.58 -20.10 -12.92
C ALA A 276 19.57 -19.10 -14.09
N LEU A 277 19.03 -19.47 -15.25
CA LEU A 277 18.84 -18.60 -16.43
C LEU A 277 17.79 -17.52 -16.18
N LEU A 278 16.65 -17.86 -15.59
CA LEU A 278 15.60 -16.91 -15.22
C LEU A 278 16.01 -16.05 -14.03
N SER A 279 16.83 -16.55 -13.10
CA SER A 279 17.47 -15.71 -12.09
C SER A 279 18.53 -14.82 -12.72
N THR A 280 19.24 -15.22 -13.79
CA THR A 280 20.16 -14.31 -14.48
C THR A 280 19.42 -13.28 -15.33
N PHE A 281 18.38 -13.64 -16.08
CA PHE A 281 17.57 -12.68 -16.84
C PHE A 281 16.75 -11.77 -15.91
N GLY A 282 16.21 -12.33 -14.83
CA GLY A 282 15.63 -11.60 -13.72
C GLY A 282 16.67 -10.65 -13.13
N CYS A 283 17.84 -11.14 -12.70
CA CYS A 283 18.92 -10.29 -12.19
C CYS A 283 19.45 -9.29 -13.22
N ILE A 284 19.38 -9.54 -14.53
CA ILE A 284 19.78 -8.59 -15.58
C ILE A 284 18.70 -7.52 -15.76
N ALA A 285 17.42 -7.89 -15.75
CA ALA A 285 16.30 -6.96 -15.80
C ALA A 285 16.24 -6.13 -14.50
N PHE A 286 16.47 -6.76 -13.35
CA PHE A 286 16.57 -6.12 -12.02
C PHE A 286 17.83 -5.29 -11.88
N ALA A 287 18.98 -5.73 -12.39
CA ALA A 287 20.19 -4.92 -12.43
C ALA A 287 19.97 -3.72 -13.36
N GLY A 288 19.34 -3.92 -14.52
CA GLY A 288 18.96 -2.84 -15.43
C GLY A 288 18.02 -1.83 -14.76
N MET A 289 16.98 -2.31 -14.08
CA MET A 289 16.04 -1.48 -13.33
C MET A 289 16.71 -0.79 -12.13
N TYR A 290 17.60 -1.48 -11.42
CA TYR A 290 18.42 -0.93 -10.34
C TYR A 290 19.37 0.15 -10.85
N PHE A 291 20.05 -0.05 -11.99
CA PHE A 291 20.87 0.96 -12.63
C PHE A 291 20.04 2.17 -13.06
N LEU A 292 18.83 1.98 -13.57
CA LEU A 292 17.91 3.07 -13.91
C LEU A 292 17.43 3.83 -12.67
N ILE A 293 17.10 3.13 -11.57
CA ILE A 293 16.72 3.74 -10.29
C ILE A 293 17.89 4.53 -9.72
N GLN A 294 19.09 3.95 -9.66
CA GLN A 294 20.31 4.61 -9.18
C GLN A 294 20.69 5.82 -10.05
N ALA A 295 20.51 5.73 -11.36
CA ALA A 295 20.71 6.86 -12.26
C ALA A 295 19.71 8.01 -11.98
N ASN A 296 18.44 7.68 -11.70
CA ASN A 296 17.44 8.68 -11.33
C ASN A 296 17.71 9.31 -9.96
N ILE A 297 18.11 8.53 -8.95
CA ILE A 297 18.48 9.06 -7.62
C ILE A 297 19.63 10.06 -7.75
N ARG A 298 20.72 9.69 -8.43
CA ARG A 298 21.85 10.61 -8.68
C ARG A 298 21.44 11.86 -9.44
N ARG A 299 20.50 11.74 -10.38
CA ARG A 299 19.97 12.90 -11.13
C ARG A 299 19.19 13.84 -10.21
N VAL A 300 18.40 13.33 -9.27
CA VAL A 300 17.67 14.13 -8.29
C VAL A 300 18.63 14.81 -7.30
N GLU A 301 19.63 14.08 -6.80
CA GLU A 301 20.67 14.65 -5.92
C GLU A 301 21.49 15.73 -6.63
N SER A 302 21.84 15.52 -7.90
CA SER A 302 22.52 16.51 -8.73
C SER A 302 21.70 17.79 -8.88
N LYS A 303 20.38 17.70 -9.10
CA LYS A 303 19.50 18.88 -9.14
C LYS A 303 19.47 19.64 -7.81
N LYS A 304 19.34 18.93 -6.68
CA LYS A 304 19.39 19.55 -5.34
C LYS A 304 20.72 20.25 -5.07
N SER A 305 21.84 19.71 -5.55
CA SER A 305 23.15 20.34 -5.40
C SER A 305 23.29 21.61 -6.25
N ILE A 306 22.65 21.66 -7.42
CA ILE A 306 22.64 22.84 -8.29
C ILE A 306 21.79 23.95 -7.67
N GLU A 307 20.60 23.63 -7.14
CA GLU A 307 19.73 24.62 -6.48
C GLU A 307 20.39 25.26 -5.25
N LYS A 308 21.08 24.48 -4.41
CA LYS A 308 21.89 25.01 -3.29
C LYS A 308 23.08 25.87 -3.74
N GLY A 309 23.57 25.68 -4.95
CA GLY A 309 24.63 26.51 -5.53
C GLY A 309 24.13 27.89 -5.93
N PHE A 310 22.90 27.99 -6.43
CA PHE A 310 22.29 29.27 -6.82
C PHE A 310 21.88 30.12 -5.61
N GLU A 311 21.41 29.52 -4.51
CA GLU A 311 21.15 30.27 -3.25
C GLU A 311 22.40 30.95 -2.67
N LYS A 312 23.60 30.51 -3.04
CA LYS A 312 24.86 31.08 -2.56
C LYS A 312 25.41 32.21 -3.44
N LEU A 313 24.83 32.42 -4.63
CA LEU A 313 25.28 33.44 -5.59
C LEU A 313 24.51 34.76 -5.50
N ASP A 314 23.39 34.81 -4.78
CA ASP A 314 22.54 36.01 -4.62
C ASP A 314 22.86 36.85 -3.37
N VAL A 315 24.05 36.72 -2.76
CA VAL A 315 24.37 37.37 -1.46
C VAL A 315 25.46 38.47 -1.53
N ASP A 316 26.06 38.76 -2.68
CA ASP A 316 27.14 39.78 -2.77
C ASP A 316 26.92 40.80 -3.91
N ASP A 317 25.88 41.64 -3.82
CA ASP A 317 25.86 42.91 -4.56
C ASP A 317 24.92 43.93 -3.90
N ASP A 318 25.37 44.58 -2.81
CA ASP A 318 24.87 45.91 -2.39
C ASP A 318 25.58 46.41 -1.12
N THR A 319 26.84 46.85 -1.22
CA THR A 319 27.36 47.93 -0.36
C THR A 319 28.61 48.55 -0.99
N ASN A 320 28.43 49.54 -1.86
CA ASN A 320 29.47 50.54 -2.13
C ASN A 320 28.80 51.90 -2.36
N THR A 321 28.39 52.52 -1.26
CA THR A 321 27.98 53.93 -1.24
C THR A 321 29.22 54.78 -0.96
N PRO A 322 29.65 55.68 -1.85
CA PRO A 322 30.80 56.55 -1.59
C PRO A 322 30.40 57.61 -0.56
N GLN A 323 31.16 57.68 0.54
CA GLN A 323 31.14 58.80 1.46
C GLN A 323 31.93 59.96 0.85
N ASP A 324 31.22 61.02 0.45
CA ASP A 324 31.80 62.35 0.25
C ASP A 324 30.90 63.42 0.92
N ALA A 325 31.59 64.37 1.56
CA ALA A 325 31.17 65.63 2.19
C ALA A 325 30.57 65.60 3.61
#